data_AF-A0A4R2TVU4-F1
#
_entry.id   AF-A0A4R2TVU4-F1
#
_cell.length_a   1.000
_cell.length_b   1.000
_cell.length_c   1.000
_cell.angle_alpha   90.00
_cell.angle_beta   90.00
_cell.angle_gamma   90.00
#
_symmetry.space_group_name_H-M   'P 1'
#
loop_
_entity.id
_entity.type
_entity.pdbx_description
1 polymer ?
#
loop_
_entity_poly.entity_id
_entity_poly.type
_entity_poly.pdbx_seq_one_letter_code
_entity_poly.pdbx_strand_id
1 'polypeptide(L)' 'MEKESLLQKLDEFLVQVNLQYPIEFAYLFGSFAIEKNNNESDVDIAIMFQENMNLRRKL' A
#
# COMPACT_ATOMS: atom_id res chain seq x y z
N MET A 1 11.57 12.44 3.91
CA MET A 1 10.14 12.79 4.14
C MET A 1 9.82 12.43 5.58
N GLU A 2 9.09 13.25 6.31
CA GLU A 2 8.70 12.89 7.69
C GLU A 2 7.75 11.69 7.67
N LYS A 3 7.90 10.78 8.65
CA LYS A 3 7.14 9.52 8.74
C LYS A 3 5.63 9.75 8.67
N GLU A 4 5.16 10.78 9.36
CA GLU A 4 3.73 11.16 9.40
C GLU A 4 3.21 11.61 8.03
N SER A 5 3.97 12.45 7.32
CA SER A 5 3.62 12.87 5.94
C SER A 5 3.56 11.69 4.97
N LEU A 6 4.43 10.70 5.14
CA LEU A 6 4.39 9.49 4.32
C LEU A 6 3.16 8.63 4.64
N LEU A 7 2.85 8.40 5.93
CA LEU A 7 1.66 7.64 6.33
C LEU A 7 0.38 8.29 5.80
N GLN A 8 0.30 9.62 5.78
CA GLN A 8 -0.84 10.33 5.19
C GLN A 8 -0.97 10.09 3.68
N LYS A 9 0.13 10.15 2.93
CA LYS A 9 0.12 9.83 1.49
C LYS A 9 -0.27 8.37 1.21
N LEU A 10 0.13 7.46 2.08
CA LEU A 10 -0.24 6.05 1.99
C LEU A 10 -1.73 5.84 2.22
N ASP A 11 -2.30 6.54 3.21
CA ASP A 11 -3.74 6.52 3.45
C ASP A 11 -4.51 7.05 2.23
N GLU A 12 -4.12 8.20 1.70
CA GLU A 12 -4.71 8.76 0.48
C GLU A 12 -4.62 7.79 -0.71
N PHE A 13 -3.47 7.15 -0.91
CA PHE A 13 -3.27 6.14 -1.94
C PHE A 13 -4.20 4.94 -1.76
N LEU A 14 -4.28 4.38 -0.56
CA LEU A 14 -5.12 3.22 -0.26
C LEU A 14 -6.61 3.55 -0.41
N VAL A 15 -7.04 4.76 -0.05
CA VAL A 15 -8.42 5.23 -0.29
C VAL A 15 -8.73 5.23 -1.79
N GLN A 16 -7.85 5.77 -2.63
CA GLN A 16 -8.05 5.81 -4.08
C GLN A 16 -8.10 4.41 -4.70
N VAL A 17 -7.22 3.51 -4.25
CA VAL A 17 -7.22 2.10 -4.70
C VAL A 17 -8.50 1.41 -4.27
N ASN A 18 -8.93 1.58 -3.02
CA ASN A 18 -10.11 0.93 -2.45
C ASN A 18 -11.42 1.32 -3.16
N LEU A 19 -11.50 2.54 -3.69
CA LEU A 19 -12.66 2.99 -4.48
C LEU A 19 -12.83 2.20 -5.79
N GLN A 20 -11.74 1.73 -6.38
CA GLN A 20 -11.76 0.98 -7.66
C GLN A 20 -11.67 -0.53 -7.43
N TYR A 21 -10.91 -0.94 -6.41
CA TYR A 21 -10.61 -2.32 -6.08
C TYR A 21 -10.78 -2.50 -4.57
N PRO A 22 -11.96 -2.93 -4.09
CA PRO A 22 -12.22 -3.11 -2.67
C PRO A 22 -11.11 -3.95 -2.00
N ILE A 23 -10.45 -3.33 -1.04
CA ILE A 23 -9.35 -3.89 -0.26
C ILE A 23 -9.95 -4.65 0.92
N GLU A 24 -9.48 -5.87 1.14
CA GLU A 24 -9.77 -6.65 2.34
C GLU A 24 -8.83 -6.25 3.47
N PHE A 25 -7.53 -6.18 3.19
CA PHE A 25 -6.53 -5.60 4.06
C PHE A 25 -5.29 -5.15 3.29
N ALA A 26 -4.50 -4.28 3.91
CA ALA A 26 -3.18 -3.89 3.44
C ALA A 26 -2.19 -3.85 4.61
N TYR A 27 -0.92 -4.15 4.35
CA TYR A 27 0.14 -4.00 5.35
C TYR A 27 1.44 -3.48 4.72
N LEU A 28 2.16 -2.71 5.53
CA LEU A 28 3.52 -2.28 5.22
C LEU A 28 4.52 -3.39 5.55
N PHE A 29 5.49 -3.59 4.68
CA PHE A 29 6.62 -4.46 4.93
C PHE A 29 7.93 -3.78 4.49
N GLY A 30 9.03 -4.52 4.50
CA GLY A 30 10.32 -3.98 4.07
C GLY A 30 10.97 -3.01 5.08
N SER A 31 11.92 -2.22 4.61
CA SER A 31 12.80 -1.39 5.44
C SER A 31 12.05 -0.34 6.26
N PHE A 32 10.96 0.22 5.69
CA PHE A 32 10.13 1.21 6.36
C PHE A 32 9.37 0.63 7.56
N ALA A 33 8.82 -0.57 7.41
CA ALA A 33 8.07 -1.24 8.48
C ALA A 33 8.93 -1.60 9.70
N ILE A 34 10.25 -1.77 9.51
CA ILE A 34 11.21 -2.12 10.57
C ILE A 34 12.11 -0.95 10.99
N GLU A 35 11.78 0.27 10.58
CA GLU A 35 12.52 1.50 10.91
C GLU A 35 14.01 1.48 10.49
N LYS A 36 14.31 0.77 9.40
CA LYS A 36 15.65 0.73 8.76
C LYS A 36 15.69 1.47 7.43
N ASN A 37 14.65 2.25 7.10
CA ASN A 37 14.60 3.04 5.89
C ASN A 37 15.50 4.29 5.99
N ASN A 38 15.91 4.81 4.84
CA ASN A 38 16.62 6.07 4.69
C ASN A 38 15.87 6.96 3.67
N ASN A 39 16.45 8.12 3.32
CA ASN A 39 15.82 9.08 2.42
C ASN A 39 15.73 8.62 0.95
N GLU A 40 16.40 7.53 0.59
CA GLU A 40 16.39 6.93 -0.75
C GLU A 40 15.64 5.58 -0.77
N SER A 41 15.04 5.19 0.36
CA SER A 41 14.30 3.94 0.44
C SER A 41 12.92 4.07 -0.19
N ASP A 42 12.55 3.05 -0.94
CA ASP A 42 11.18 2.85 -1.41
C ASP A 42 10.26 2.41 -0.26
N VAL A 43 8.95 2.34 -0.54
CA VAL A 43 7.94 1.87 0.39
C VAL A 43 7.25 0.63 -0.16
N ASP A 44 7.32 -0.46 0.60
CA ASP A 44 6.75 -1.74 0.23
C ASP A 44 5.39 -1.97 0.91
N ILE A 45 4.35 -2.22 0.09
CA ILE A 45 2.97 -2.43 0.55
C ILE A 45 2.41 -3.69 -0.10
N ALA A 46 1.84 -4.57 0.72
CA ALA A 46 1.06 -5.70 0.24
C ALA A 46 -0.42 -5.37 0.40
N ILE A 47 -1.20 -5.59 -0.66
CA ILE A 47 -2.65 -5.32 -0.69
C ILE A 47 -3.35 -6.62 -1.06
N MET A 48 -4.32 -7.03 -0.24
CA MET A 48 -5.25 -8.09 -0.55
C MET A 48 -6.60 -7.48 -0.92
N PHE A 49 -7.08 -7.80 -2.12
CA PHE A 49 -8.41 -7.38 -2.58
C PHE A 49 -9.45 -8.43 -2.22
N GLN A 50 -10.71 -8.01 -2.08
CA GLN A 50 -11.82 -8.92 -1.81
C GLN A 50 -12.01 -9.92 -2.98
N GLU A 51 -12.30 -11.19 -2.67
CA GLU A 51 -12.34 -12.33 -3.61
C GLU A 51 -13.27 -12.14 -4.83
N ASN A 52 -14.28 -11.28 -4.73
CA ASN A 52 -15.27 -11.07 -5.79
C ASN A 52 -14.76 -10.23 -6.97
N MET A 53 -13.49 -9.84 -6.95
CA MET A 53 -12.86 -9.13 -8.05
C MET A 53 -12.49 -10.12 -9.16
N ASN A 54 -13.26 -10.12 -10.25
CA ASN A 54 -12.90 -10.79 -11.51
C ASN A 54 -11.66 -10.11 -12.13
N LEU A 55 -10.49 -10.29 -11.52
CA LEU A 55 -9.19 -9.89 -12.03
C LEU A 55 -8.85 -10.85 -13.18
N ARG A 56 -9.45 -10.61 -14.36
CA ARG A 56 -8.96 -11.23 -15.59
C ARG A 56 -7.55 -10.74 -15.81
N ARG A 57 -6.57 -11.55 -15.40
CA ARG A 57 -5.18 -11.42 -15.83
C ARG A 57 -5.16 -11.52 -17.36
N LYS A 58 -5.08 -10.37 -18.04
CA LYS A 58 -4.48 -10.33 -19.37
C LYS A 58 -2.97 -10.37 -19.14
N LEU A 59 -2.40 -11.57 -19.19
CA LEU A 59 -0.99 -11.78 -19.49
C LEU A 59 -0.81 -11.66 -21.00
#